data_AF-A0A8I6A6S7-F1
#
_entry.id   AF-A0A8I6A6S7-F1
#
_cell.length_a   1.000
_cell.length_b   1.000
_cell.length_c   1.000
_cell.angle_alpha   90.00
_cell.angle_beta   90.00
_cell.angle_gamma   90.00
#
_symmetry.space_group_name_H-M   'P 1'
#
loop_
_entity.id
_entity.type
_entity.pdbx_description
1 polymer ?
#
loop_
_entity_poly.entity_id
_entity_poly.type
_entity_poly.pdbx_seq_one_letter_code
_entity_poly.pdbx_strand_id
1 'polypeptide(L)'
;MTFHYIIEQGVCYLVLCEAAFPKKLAFAYLEDLHSEFDEQHGKKVPTVSRPYSFIEFDTFIQKTKKLYIDSRARRNLGSINTELQDVQRIMVANIE
;
A
#
# COMPACT_ATOMS: atom_id res chain seq x y z
N MET A 1 2.33 -10.83 13.42
CA MET A 1 1.85 -10.34 12.12
C MET A 1 1.00 -9.11 12.39
N THR A 2 1.03 -8.11 11.51
CA THR A 2 0.31 -6.84 11.66
C THR A 2 -0.33 -6.45 10.34
N PHE A 3 -1.58 -6.02 10.39
CA PHE A 3 -2.25 -5.41 9.24
C PHE A 3 -1.99 -3.89 9.21
N HIS A 4 -1.66 -3.39 8.04
CA HIS A 4 -1.60 -1.97 7.74
C HIS A 4 -2.56 -1.67 6.59
N TYR A 5 -3.32 -0.60 6.70
CA TYR A 5 -4.22 -0.17 5.65
C TYR A 5 -4.31 1.34 5.53
N ILE A 6 -4.69 1.81 4.34
CA ILE A 6 -5.12 3.17 4.06
C ILE A 6 -6.45 3.09 3.28
N ILE A 7 -7.28 4.13 3.42
CA ILE A 7 -8.54 4.26 2.67
C ILE A 7 -8.47 5.57 1.93
N GLU A 8 -8.41 5.50 0.60
CA GLU A 8 -8.28 6.66 -0.28
C GLU A 8 -9.30 6.56 -1.42
N GLN A 9 -10.01 7.66 -1.67
CA GLN A 9 -11.04 7.78 -2.72
C GLN A 9 -12.05 6.60 -2.77
N GLY A 10 -12.40 6.04 -1.62
CA GLY A 10 -13.35 4.93 -1.50
C GLY A 10 -12.76 3.53 -1.74
N VAL A 11 -11.44 3.41 -1.84
CA VAL A 11 -10.70 2.15 -2.00
C VAL A 11 -9.86 1.87 -0.75
N CYS A 12 -9.95 0.64 -0.22
CA CYS A 12 -9.14 0.19 0.91
C CYS A 12 -7.93 -0.60 0.39
N TYR A 13 -6.73 -0.12 0.71
CA TYR A 13 -5.47 -0.78 0.41
C TYR A 13 -4.95 -1.43 1.69
N LEU A 14 -4.71 -2.74 1.68
CA LEU A 14 -4.37 -3.53 2.87
C LEU A 14 -3.13 -4.37 2.62
N VAL A 15 -2.23 -4.42 3.60
CA VAL A 15 -1.07 -5.33 3.61
C VAL A 15 -0.93 -6.02 4.96
N LEU A 16 -0.55 -7.29 4.93
CA LEU A 16 -0.15 -8.08 6.09
C LEU A 16 1.37 -8.28 6.06
N CYS A 17 2.04 -7.90 7.14
CA CYS A 17 3.47 -8.12 7.27
C CYS A 17 3.84 -8.61 8.68
N GLU A 18 5.10 -9.01 8.86
CA GLU A 18 5.63 -9.30 10.18
C GLU A 18 5.59 -8.04 11.07
N ALA A 19 5.44 -8.22 12.38
CA ALA A 19 5.40 -7.09 13.31
C ALA A 19 6.74 -6.30 13.33
N ALA A 20 7.84 -6.96 12.97
CA ALA A 20 9.16 -6.34 12.83
C ALA A 20 9.34 -5.58 11.50
N PHE A 21 8.43 -5.73 10.53
CA PHE A 21 8.54 -5.02 9.27
C PHE A 21 8.34 -3.50 9.51
N PRO A 22 9.21 -2.63 8.96
CA PRO A 22 9.13 -1.21 9.24
C PRO A 22 7.80 -0.60 8.78
N LYS A 23 7.02 -0.03 9.71
CA LYS A 23 5.72 0.61 9.43
C LYS A 23 5.81 1.62 8.28
N LYS A 24 6.87 2.44 8.24
CA LYS A 24 7.10 3.42 7.16
C LYS A 24 7.13 2.77 5.77
N LEU A 25 7.78 1.60 5.64
CA LEU A 25 7.82 0.88 4.37
C LEU A 25 6.48 0.24 4.03
N ALA A 26 5.70 -0.19 5.04
CA ALA A 26 4.35 -0.71 4.80
C ALA A 26 3.43 0.38 4.27
N PHE A 27 3.45 1.58 4.87
CA PHE A 27 2.65 2.70 4.37
C PHE A 27 3.15 3.21 3.01
N ALA A 28 4.45 3.37 2.80
CA ALA A 28 4.98 3.74 1.48
C ALA A 28 4.57 2.74 0.38
N TYR A 29 4.57 1.43 0.69
CA TYR A 29 4.05 0.42 -0.23
C TYR A 29 2.56 0.65 -0.56
N LEU A 30 1.75 0.96 0.44
CA LEU A 30 0.31 1.22 0.24
C LEU A 30 0.07 2.51 -0.58
N GLU A 31 0.86 3.56 -0.37
CA GLU A 31 0.82 4.80 -1.16
C GLU A 31 1.17 4.53 -2.63
N ASP A 32 2.21 3.75 -2.91
CA ASP A 32 2.57 3.36 -4.29
C ASP A 32 1.44 2.56 -4.96
N LEU A 33 0.77 1.68 -4.21
CA LEU A 33 -0.41 0.95 -4.73
C LEU A 33 -1.57 1.90 -5.02
N HIS A 34 -1.82 2.86 -4.12
CA HIS A 34 -2.87 3.85 -4.28
C HIS A 34 -2.66 4.72 -5.51
N SER A 35 -1.48 5.33 -5.63
CA SER A 35 -1.14 6.22 -6.75
C SER A 35 -1.32 5.53 -8.10
N GLU A 36 -0.76 4.34 -8.27
CA GLU A 36 -0.86 3.61 -9.55
C GLU A 36 -2.29 3.15 -9.83
N PHE A 37 -3.01 2.66 -8.80
CA PHE A 37 -4.37 2.19 -8.97
C PHE A 37 -5.33 3.32 -9.32
N ASP A 38 -5.21 4.47 -8.65
CA ASP A 38 -6.06 5.64 -8.94
C ASP A 38 -5.80 6.17 -10.36
N GLU A 39 -4.53 6.25 -10.77
CA GLU A 39 -4.14 6.67 -12.12
C GLU A 39 -4.77 5.77 -13.19
N GLN A 40 -4.67 4.45 -13.05
CA GLN A 40 -5.17 3.50 -14.05
C GLN A 40 -6.68 3.25 -13.98
N HIS A 41 -7.27 3.28 -12.77
CA HIS A 41 -8.59 2.70 -12.49
C HIS A 41 -9.51 3.59 -11.65
N GLY A 42 -9.03 4.67 -11.02
CA GLY A 42 -9.80 5.49 -10.07
C GLY A 42 -11.17 5.92 -10.60
N LYS A 43 -11.23 6.41 -11.84
CA LYS A 43 -12.47 6.83 -12.51
C LYS A 43 -13.48 5.70 -12.75
N LYS A 44 -13.02 4.45 -12.79
CA LYS A 44 -13.86 3.25 -13.03
C LYS A 44 -14.35 2.62 -11.74
N VAL A 45 -13.76 2.95 -10.58
CA VAL A 45 -14.14 2.39 -9.27
C VAL A 45 -15.65 2.54 -9.00
N PRO A 46 -16.31 3.69 -9.24
CA PRO A 46 -17.74 3.82 -8.95
C PRO A 46 -18.65 3.05 -9.89
N THR A 47 -18.14 2.58 -11.04
CA THR A 47 -18.96 1.96 -12.09
C THR A 47 -18.92 0.44 -12.08
N VAL A 48 -17.99 -0.16 -11.34
CA VAL A 48 -17.87 -1.61 -11.24
C VAL A 48 -18.84 -2.18 -10.20
N SER A 49 -19.49 -3.28 -10.58
CA SER A 49 -20.43 -4.01 -9.72
C SER A 49 -20.02 -5.47 -9.51
N ARG A 50 -19.02 -5.94 -10.26
CA ARG A 50 -18.55 -7.33 -10.21
C ARG A 50 -17.33 -7.42 -9.30
N PRO A 51 -17.25 -8.47 -8.44
CA PRO A 51 -16.01 -8.78 -7.75
C PRO A 51 -14.85 -8.95 -8.74
N TYR A 52 -13.64 -8.55 -8.33
CA TYR A 52 -12.40 -8.75 -9.08
C TYR A 52 -12.33 -8.03 -10.45
N SER A 53 -13.11 -6.96 -10.67
CA SER A 53 -13.04 -6.17 -11.91
C SER A 53 -11.66 -5.56 -12.23
N PHE A 54 -10.74 -5.53 -11.26
CA PHE A 54 -9.38 -5.01 -11.41
C PHE A 54 -8.30 -6.06 -11.11
N ILE A 55 -8.59 -7.35 -11.29
CA ILE A 55 -7.65 -8.44 -10.96
C ILE A 55 -6.30 -8.35 -11.70
N GLU A 56 -6.29 -7.72 -12.88
CA GLU A 56 -5.07 -7.51 -13.68
C GLU A 56 -4.03 -6.66 -12.94
N PHE A 57 -4.46 -5.82 -11.99
CA PHE A 57 -3.59 -5.02 -11.14
C PHE A 57 -2.71 -5.86 -10.21
N ASP A 58 -3.01 -7.15 -9.99
CA ASP A 58 -2.16 -8.06 -9.20
C ASP A 58 -0.72 -8.10 -9.74
N THR A 59 -0.52 -7.97 -11.06
CA THR A 59 0.82 -7.92 -11.64
C THR A 59 1.66 -6.78 -11.06
N PHE A 60 1.05 -5.61 -10.89
CA PHE A 60 1.71 -4.46 -10.25
C PHE A 60 1.95 -4.74 -8.76
N ILE A 61 0.93 -5.23 -8.04
CA ILE A 61 1.04 -5.59 -6.61
C ILE A 61 2.22 -6.52 -6.36
N GLN A 62 2.37 -7.60 -7.14
CA GLN A 62 3.46 -8.56 -6.98
C GLN A 62 4.83 -7.97 -7.31
N LYS A 63 4.93 -7.14 -8.35
CA LYS A 63 6.18 -6.47 -8.74
C LYS A 63 6.62 -5.50 -7.66
N THR A 64 5.73 -4.63 -7.21
CA THR A 64 5.99 -3.63 -6.17
C THR A 64 6.32 -4.31 -4.84
N LYS A 65 5.58 -5.37 -4.46
CA LYS A 65 5.89 -6.16 -3.26
C LYS A 65 7.32 -6.68 -3.25
N LYS A 66 7.82 -7.22 -4.38
CA LYS A 66 9.21 -7.71 -4.49
C LYS A 66 10.23 -6.59 -4.22
N LEU A 67 9.97 -5.37 -4.69
CA LEU A 67 10.86 -4.22 -4.46
C LEU A 67 10.94 -3.86 -2.97
N TYR A 68 9.82 -3.91 -2.25
CA TYR A 68 9.77 -3.58 -0.83
C TYR A 68 10.35 -4.68 0.07
N ILE A 69 10.33 -5.94 -0.37
CA ILE A 69 10.96 -7.05 0.35
C ILE A 69 12.47 -7.12 0.09
N ASP A 70 12.95 -6.75 -1.10
CA ASP A 70 14.38 -6.80 -1.43
C ASP A 70 15.18 -5.77 -0.62
N SER A 71 16.03 -6.27 0.28
CA SER A 71 16.94 -5.48 1.13
C SER A 71 17.87 -4.54 0.33
N ARG A 72 18.20 -4.91 -0.91
CA ARG A 72 19.09 -4.11 -1.77
C ARG A 72 18.35 -2.92 -2.38
N ALA A 73 17.09 -3.10 -2.78
CA ALA A 73 16.23 -2.04 -3.30
C ALA A 73 15.80 -1.05 -2.20
N ARG A 74 15.61 -1.53 -0.96
CA ARG A 74 15.29 -0.71 0.22
C ARG A 74 16.28 0.43 0.51
N ARG A 75 17.57 0.28 0.14
CA ARG A 75 18.57 1.36 0.30
C ARG A 75 18.28 2.56 -0.60
N ASN A 76 17.64 2.36 -1.75
CA ASN A 76 17.27 3.44 -2.66
C ASN A 76 15.97 4.14 -2.22
N LEU A 77 15.07 3.41 -1.55
CA LEU A 77 13.86 3.95 -0.92
C LEU A 77 14.15 4.79 0.35
N GLY A 78 15.32 4.61 0.97
CA GLY A 78 15.73 5.35 2.18
C GLY A 78 15.92 6.85 1.99
N SER A 79 15.96 7.34 0.75
CA SER A 79 15.97 8.78 0.44
C SER A 79 14.58 9.44 0.54
N ILE A 80 13.50 8.65 0.68
CA ILE A 80 12.11 9.13 0.87
C ILE A 80 11.90 9.50 2.35
N ASN A 81 12.87 10.20 2.95
CA ASN A 81 12.80 10.64 4.35
C ASN A 81 12.15 12.04 4.50
N THR A 82 11.80 12.69 3.40
CA THR A 82 11.38 14.10 3.41
C THR A 82 9.87 14.34 3.37
N GLU A 83 9.03 13.37 3.01
CA GLU A 83 7.59 13.64 2.80
C GLU A 83 6.64 12.99 3.82
N LEU A 84 7.09 12.01 4.60
CA LEU A 84 6.25 11.35 5.62
C LEU A 84 6.48 11.95 7.02
N GLN A 85 6.25 13.25 7.19
CA GLN A 85 6.12 13.86 8.53
C GLN A 85 4.78 13.49 9.21
N ASP A 86 3.80 12.98 8.46
CA ASP A 86 2.43 12.70 8.95
C ASP A 86 2.20 11.29 9.54
N VAL A 87 3.26 10.54 9.83
CA VAL A 87 3.17 9.22 10.50
C VAL A 87 2.59 9.34 11.94
N GLN A 88 2.37 10.55 12.46
CA GLN A 88 1.84 10.81 13.79
C GLN A 88 0.36 10.41 14.02
N ARG A 89 -0.38 9.97 12.99
CA ARG A 89 -1.81 9.59 13.12
C ARG A 89 -2.16 8.14 12.75
N ILE A 90 -1.22 7.21 12.86
CA ILE A 90 -1.55 5.79 12.65
C ILE A 90 -2.35 5.27 13.86
N MET A 91 -3.66 5.12 13.70
CA MET A 91 -4.52 4.46 14.68
C MET A 91 -4.27 2.95 14.65
N VAL A 92 -4.00 2.37 15.82
CA VAL A 92 -3.83 0.92 15.99
C VAL A 92 -5.03 0.39 16.75
N ALA A 93 -5.81 -0.48 16.11
CA ALA A 93 -6.89 -1.21 16.76
C ALA A 93 -6.54 -2.71 16.79
N ASN A 94 -6.85 -3.37 17.91
CA ASN A 94 -6.77 -4.83 17.99
C ASN A 94 -7.98 -5.43 17.27
N ILE A 95 -7.76 -6.45 16.44
CA ILE A 95 -8.84 -7.25 15.87
C ILE A 95 -8.97 -8.47 16.78
N GLU A 96 -10.10 -8.58 17.49
CA GLU A 96 -10.48 -9.75 18.30
C GLU A 96 -11.15 -10.84 17.45
#